data_AF-A0A7R6SUL2-F1
#
_entry.id   AF-A0A7R6SUL2-F1
#
_cell.length_a   1.000
_cell.length_b   1.000
_cell.length_c   1.000
_cell.angle_alpha   90.00
_cell.angle_beta   90.00
_cell.angle_gamma   90.00
#
_symmetry.space_group_name_H-M   'P 1'
#
loop_
_entity.id
_entity.type
_entity.pdbx_description
1 polymer ?
#
loop_
_entity_poly.entity_id
_entity_poly.type
_entity_poly.pdbx_seq_one_letter_code
_entity_poly.pdbx_strand_id
1 'polypeptide(L)'
;MKNFAAQVYSLLLSSLILSGCAEENPLQLKQGDQLYSYYCMQCHIKNGVGAMYEYLPENREKMTSYEIVLMIKHGYSMGHQMPVFTQLSDKQADAIAKYVVKIQKNPKNPRNNRSE
;
A
#
# COMPACT_ATOMS: atom_id res chain seq x y z
N MET A 1 -48.43 1.76 -36.62
CA MET A 1 -48.26 1.60 -35.16
C MET A 1 -47.32 0.40 -34.88
N LYS A 2 -46.17 0.22 -35.54
CA LYS A 2 -44.86 0.84 -35.27
C LYS A 2 -44.85 1.51 -33.89
N ASN A 3 -44.31 0.86 -32.84
CA ASN A 3 -43.74 1.46 -31.62
C ASN A 3 -43.44 0.46 -30.48
N PHE A 4 -43.69 -0.86 -30.61
CA PHE A 4 -43.33 -1.82 -29.54
C PHE A 4 -41.86 -2.28 -29.55
N ALA A 5 -41.17 -2.24 -30.70
CA ALA A 5 -39.79 -2.72 -30.81
C ALA A 5 -38.75 -1.78 -30.17
N ALA A 6 -39.03 -0.47 -30.13
CA ALA A 6 -38.08 0.53 -29.61
C ALA A 6 -37.96 0.51 -28.07
N GLN A 7 -38.97 -0.03 -27.38
CA GLN A 7 -39.05 0.00 -25.93
C GLN A 7 -38.29 -1.14 -25.25
N VAL A 8 -38.07 -2.25 -25.97
CA VAL A 8 -37.27 -3.40 -25.50
C VAL A 8 -35.76 -3.12 -25.63
N TYR A 9 -35.35 -2.39 -26.68
CA TYR A 9 -33.94 -2.01 -26.88
C TYR A 9 -33.43 -1.02 -25.83
N SER A 10 -34.30 -0.18 -25.27
CA SER A 10 -33.91 0.81 -24.24
C SER A 10 -33.59 0.19 -22.88
N LEU A 11 -34.11 -1.02 -22.59
CA LEU A 11 -33.84 -1.73 -21.32
C LEU A 11 -32.58 -2.60 -21.39
N LEU A 12 -32.20 -3.09 -22.58
CA LEU A 12 -31.03 -3.95 -22.76
C LEU A 12 -29.68 -3.21 -22.69
N LEU A 13 -29.66 -1.88 -22.93
CA LEU A 13 -28.41 -1.10 -22.88
C LEU A 13 -27.97 -0.69 -21.47
N SER A 14 -28.86 -0.76 -20.46
CA SER A 14 -28.54 -0.30 -19.10
C SER A 14 -27.80 -1.33 -18.23
N SER A 15 -27.73 -2.59 -18.66
CA SER A 15 -27.14 -3.68 -17.85
C SER A 15 -25.62 -3.85 -18.03
N LEU A 16 -24.96 -3.05 -18.86
CA LEU A 16 -23.55 -3.27 -19.23
C LEU A 16 -22.53 -2.44 -18.42
N ILE A 17 -22.95 -1.67 -17.41
CA ILE A 17 -22.06 -0.73 -16.69
C ILE A 17 -21.84 -1.13 -15.21
N LEU A 18 -21.90 -2.42 -14.89
CA LEU A 18 -21.53 -2.94 -13.57
C LEU A 18 -20.19 -3.68 -13.60
N SER A 19 -19.18 -3.13 -14.28
CA SER A 19 -17.78 -3.47 -13.97
C SER A 19 -17.42 -2.83 -12.63
N GLY A 20 -17.81 -3.50 -11.53
CA GLY A 20 -17.39 -3.13 -10.19
C GLY A 20 -15.86 -3.20 -10.09
N CYS A 21 -15.24 -2.14 -9.57
CA CYS A 21 -13.84 -2.15 -9.20
C CYS A 21 -13.66 -3.24 -8.12
N ALA A 22 -13.12 -4.39 -8.49
CA ALA A 22 -12.75 -5.42 -7.53
C ALA A 22 -11.68 -4.82 -6.61
N GLU A 23 -12.03 -4.59 -5.35
CA GLU A 23 -11.09 -4.17 -4.32
C GLU A 23 -10.07 -5.30 -4.12
N GLU A 24 -8.79 -5.06 -4.39
CA GLU A 24 -7.75 -6.07 -4.21
C GLU A 24 -7.69 -6.46 -2.73
N ASN A 25 -7.90 -7.75 -2.45
CA ASN A 25 -7.78 -8.26 -1.08
C ASN A 25 -6.31 -8.11 -0.64
N PRO A 26 -6.02 -7.31 0.40
CA PRO A 26 -4.66 -7.02 0.83
C PRO A 26 -3.92 -8.26 1.38
N LEU A 27 -4.63 -9.34 1.71
CA LEU A 27 -4.04 -10.63 2.06
C LEU A 27 -3.43 -11.35 0.85
N GLN A 28 -3.82 -10.98 -0.37
CA GLN A 28 -3.27 -11.55 -1.61
C GLN A 28 -2.09 -10.75 -2.16
N LEU A 29 -1.86 -9.52 -1.68
CA LEU A 29 -0.73 -8.70 -2.07
C LEU A 29 0.59 -9.38 -1.66
N LYS A 30 1.54 -9.40 -2.59
CA LYS A 30 2.87 -10.02 -2.42
C LYS A 30 4.02 -9.03 -2.58
N GLN A 31 3.79 -7.92 -3.29
CA GLN A 31 4.83 -6.95 -3.60
C GLN A 31 4.98 -5.95 -2.46
N GLY A 32 6.22 -5.67 -2.06
CA GLY A 32 6.52 -4.87 -0.88
C GLY A 32 6.08 -3.41 -1.00
N ASP A 33 6.08 -2.85 -2.22
CA ASP A 33 5.59 -1.50 -2.52
C ASP A 33 4.06 -1.40 -2.40
N GLN A 34 3.32 -2.37 -2.93
CA GLN A 34 1.87 -2.45 -2.79
C GLN A 34 1.47 -2.63 -1.32
N LEU A 35 2.15 -3.55 -0.62
CA LEU A 35 1.93 -3.79 0.82
C LEU A 35 2.24 -2.54 1.66
N TYR A 36 3.36 -1.86 1.39
CA TYR A 36 3.72 -0.63 2.09
C TYR A 36 2.69 0.49 1.85
N SER A 37 2.26 0.66 0.61
CA SER A 37 1.25 1.65 0.23
C SER A 37 -0.08 1.41 0.96
N TYR A 38 -0.48 0.15 1.09
CA TYR A 38 -1.71 -0.24 1.76
C TYR A 38 -1.62 -0.11 3.29
N TYR A 39 -0.58 -0.65 3.92
CA TYR A 39 -0.50 -0.78 5.38
C TYR A 39 0.22 0.36 6.09
N CYS A 40 1.16 1.05 5.44
CA CYS A 40 2.15 1.89 6.12
C CYS A 40 2.03 3.37 5.77
N MET A 41 1.90 3.67 4.46
CA MET A 41 2.07 5.00 3.90
C MET A 41 1.21 6.08 4.57
N GLN A 42 -0.10 5.82 4.74
CA GLN A 42 -1.01 6.83 5.25
C GLN A 42 -0.69 7.27 6.68
N CYS A 43 -0.30 6.34 7.55
CA CYS A 43 0.09 6.68 8.92
C CYS A 43 1.43 7.44 8.95
N HIS A 44 2.38 7.06 8.11
CA HIS A 44 3.66 7.77 8.00
C HIS A 44 3.51 9.21 7.50
N ILE A 45 2.60 9.46 6.55
CA ILE A 45 2.20 10.82 6.14
C ILE A 45 1.63 11.58 7.34
N LYS A 46 0.63 11.01 8.03
CA LYS A 46 -0.03 11.66 9.17
C LYS A 46 0.92 11.97 10.32
N ASN A 47 1.91 11.11 10.55
CA ASN A 47 2.91 11.27 11.61
C ASN A 47 4.08 12.18 11.21
N GLY A 48 4.04 12.79 10.02
CA GLY A 48 5.00 13.82 9.61
C GLY A 48 6.37 13.30 9.16
N VAL A 49 6.52 11.98 8.96
CA VAL A 49 7.77 11.41 8.40
C VAL A 49 7.75 11.37 6.87
N GLY A 50 6.57 11.54 6.26
CA GLY A 50 6.37 11.55 4.81
C GLY A 50 5.87 10.22 4.26
N ALA A 51 5.48 10.20 2.98
CA ALA A 51 4.98 9.00 2.32
C ALA A 51 6.07 7.95 2.13
N MET A 52 7.31 8.38 1.89
CA MET A 52 8.49 7.54 1.69
C MET A 52 9.68 8.01 2.53
N TYR A 53 9.41 8.51 3.73
CA TYR A 53 10.40 8.98 4.69
C TYR A 53 11.16 10.27 4.26
N GLU A 54 10.54 11.13 3.46
CA GLU A 54 11.13 12.37 2.93
C GLU A 54 11.64 13.33 4.02
N TYR A 55 11.06 13.26 5.21
CA TYR A 55 11.34 14.18 6.31
C TYR A 55 12.22 13.59 7.42
N LEU A 56 12.75 12.38 7.23
CA LEU A 56 13.68 11.79 8.19
C LEU A 56 15.11 12.34 8.01
N PRO A 57 15.85 12.59 9.10
CA PRO A 57 17.24 13.05 9.02
C PRO A 57 18.12 12.07 8.24
N GLU A 58 18.95 12.57 7.32
CA GLU A 58 19.82 11.72 6.47
C GLU A 58 20.88 10.96 7.28
N ASN A 59 21.31 11.52 8.41
CA ASN A 59 22.35 11.00 9.30
C ASN A 59 21.84 9.98 10.34
N ARG A 60 20.57 9.58 10.27
CA ARG A 60 20.01 8.56 11.18
C ARG A 60 20.54 7.17 10.86
N GLU A 61 20.51 6.30 11.86
CA GLU A 61 20.70 4.87 11.66
C GLU A 61 19.56 4.30 10.81
N LYS A 62 19.92 3.53 9.77
CA LYS A 62 18.95 2.88 8.88
C LYS A 62 18.65 1.50 9.42
N MET A 63 17.37 1.17 9.51
CA MET A 63 16.95 -0.14 10.00
C MET A 63 17.24 -1.23 8.97
N THR A 64 17.66 -2.39 9.45
CA THR A 64 17.75 -3.63 8.69
C THR A 64 16.37 -4.23 8.46
N SER A 65 16.26 -5.14 7.47
CA SER A 65 15.00 -5.85 7.24
C SER A 65 14.52 -6.62 8.48
N TYR A 66 15.44 -7.20 9.24
CA TYR A 66 15.11 -7.98 10.44
C TYR A 66 14.49 -7.09 11.54
N GLU A 67 15.08 -5.93 11.81
CA GLU A 67 14.54 -4.99 12.80
C GLU A 67 13.16 -4.47 12.39
N ILE A 68 12.94 -4.26 11.09
CA ILE A 68 11.63 -3.84 10.57
C ILE A 68 10.60 -4.96 10.77
N VAL A 69 10.94 -6.22 10.50
CA VAL A 69 10.05 -7.36 10.77
C VAL A 69 9.71 -7.44 12.26
N LEU A 70 10.71 -7.29 13.14
CA LEU A 70 10.47 -7.26 14.59
C LEU A 70 9.52 -6.13 15.01
N MET A 71 9.70 -4.94 14.44
CA MET A 71 8.84 -3.80 14.72
C MET A 71 7.39 -4.07 14.27
N ILE A 72 7.17 -4.48 13.03
CA ILE A 72 5.80 -4.62 12.48
C ILE A 72 5.06 -5.87 12.99
N LYS A 73 5.77 -6.94 13.38
CA LYS A 73 5.15 -8.19 13.87
C LYS A 73 5.13 -8.34 15.38
N HIS A 74 6.06 -7.70 16.09
CA HIS A 74 6.26 -7.91 17.53
C HIS A 74 6.25 -6.62 18.35
N GLY A 75 6.12 -5.45 17.72
CA GLY A 75 5.95 -4.18 18.42
C GLY A 75 7.24 -3.62 19.04
N TYR A 76 8.41 -4.02 18.53
CA TYR A 76 9.68 -3.43 18.94
C TYR A 76 9.72 -1.93 18.59
N SER A 77 9.77 -1.04 19.59
CA SER A 77 9.72 0.41 19.40
C SER A 77 11.08 1.07 19.62
N MET A 78 11.45 1.97 18.71
CA MET A 78 12.65 2.80 18.76
C MET A 78 12.28 4.29 18.80
N GLY A 79 11.38 4.68 19.70
CA GLY A 79 11.02 6.10 19.93
C GLY A 79 9.71 6.58 19.28
N HIS A 80 8.98 5.70 18.59
CA HIS A 80 7.59 5.93 18.18
C HIS A 80 6.78 4.64 18.21
N GLN A 81 5.48 4.73 18.50
CA GLN A 81 4.58 3.57 18.48
C GLN A 81 4.02 3.37 17.06
N MET A 82 4.18 2.16 16.53
CA MET A 82 3.51 1.69 15.31
C MET A 82 2.59 0.52 15.68
N PRO A 83 1.47 0.32 14.98
CA PRO A 83 0.62 -0.84 15.20
C PRO A 83 1.37 -2.12 14.86
N VAL A 84 0.99 -3.21 15.53
CA VAL A 84 1.42 -4.57 15.17
C VAL A 84 0.45 -5.12 14.13
N PHE A 85 0.99 -5.68 13.06
CA PHE A 85 0.24 -6.21 11.93
C PHE A 85 0.17 -7.74 12.01
N THR A 86 -0.66 -8.26 12.92
CA THR A 86 -0.82 -9.71 13.14
C THR A 86 -1.42 -10.46 11.95
N GLN A 87 -2.07 -9.76 11.02
CA GLN A 87 -2.65 -10.32 9.81
C GLN A 87 -1.61 -10.62 8.71
N LEU A 88 -0.39 -10.08 8.81
CA LEU A 88 0.64 -10.27 7.79
C LEU A 88 1.33 -11.63 7.94
N SER A 89 1.37 -12.37 6.83
CA SER A 89 2.26 -13.54 6.73
C SER A 89 3.74 -13.12 6.83
N ASP A 90 4.61 -14.06 7.20
CA ASP A 90 6.06 -13.80 7.26
C ASP A 90 6.63 -13.31 5.93
N LYS A 91 6.12 -13.84 4.81
CA LYS A 91 6.53 -13.42 3.46
C LYS A 91 6.13 -11.98 3.16
N GLN A 92 4.95 -11.55 3.59
CA GLN A 92 4.50 -10.16 3.40
C GLN A 92 5.29 -9.20 4.28
N ALA A 93 5.55 -9.58 5.54
CA ALA A 93 6.38 -8.80 6.44
C ALA A 93 7.82 -8.62 5.90
N ASP A 94 8.42 -9.70 5.38
CA ASP A 94 9.73 -9.65 4.72
C ASP A 94 9.71 -8.79 3.44
N ALA A 95 8.66 -8.88 2.63
CA ALA A 95 8.50 -8.04 1.43
C ALA A 95 8.42 -6.55 1.78
N ILE A 96 7.63 -6.18 2.80
CA ILE A 96 7.56 -4.81 3.33
C ILE A 96 8.94 -4.37 3.82
N ALA A 97 9.61 -5.20 4.63
CA ALA A 97 10.90 -4.86 5.22
C ALA A 97 11.97 -4.60 4.15
N LYS A 98 12.05 -5.45 3.12
CA LYS A 98 12.94 -5.25 1.97
C LYS A 98 12.64 -3.95 1.21
N TYR A 99 11.36 -3.63 1.02
CA TYR A 99 10.95 -2.38 0.38
C TYR A 99 11.33 -1.16 1.23
N VAL A 100 11.08 -1.20 2.55
CA VAL A 100 11.47 -0.14 3.48
C VAL A 100 12.99 0.09 3.48
N VAL A 101 13.81 -0.97 3.50
CA VAL A 101 15.27 -0.86 3.34
C VAL A 101 15.65 -0.19 2.02
N LYS A 102 14.94 -0.49 0.92
CA LYS A 102 15.18 0.13 -0.38
C LYS A 102 14.89 1.64 -0.36
N ILE A 103 13.75 2.06 0.19
CA ILE A 103 13.38 3.49 0.22
C ILE A 103 14.20 4.31 1.22
N GLN A 104 14.63 3.72 2.35
CA GLN A 104 15.57 4.35 3.29
C GLN A 104 16.92 4.71 2.65
N LYS A 105 17.33 4.03 1.58
CA LYS A 105 18.57 4.33 0.86
C LYS A 105 18.45 5.54 -0.07
N ASN A 106 17.24 5.91 -0.49
CA ASN A 106 17.03 7.02 -1.42
C ASN A 106 15.63 7.67 -1.24
N PRO A 107 15.40 8.40 -0.14
CA PRO A 107 14.10 9.01 0.16
C PRO A 107 13.71 10.13 -0.81
N LYS A 108 14.65 10.67 -1.60
CA LYS A 108 14.43 11.77 -2.54
C LYS A 108 14.18 11.33 -4.00
N ASN A 109 13.98 10.03 -4.26
CA ASN A 109 13.82 9.53 -5.64
C ASN A 109 12.41 9.81 -6.21
N PRO A 110 12.28 10.66 -7.25
CA PRO A 110 10.98 10.96 -7.89
C PRO A 110 10.37 9.80 -8.67
N ARG A 111 11.08 8.67 -8.82
CA ARG A 111 10.58 7.47 -9.54
C ARG A 111 9.56 6.64 -8.76
N ASN A 112 9.24 6.94 -7.50
CA ASN A 112 8.08 6.29 -6.85
C ASN A 112 6.73 6.85 -7.37
N ASN A 113 6.78 7.95 -8.13
CA ASN A 113 5.62 8.75 -8.51
C ASN A 113 5.11 8.42 -9.93
N ARG A 114 5.42 7.25 -10.48
CA ARG A 114 5.01 6.87 -11.83
C ARG A 114 4.80 5.35 -11.95
N SER A 115 3.59 4.92 -11.62
CA SER A 115 2.89 3.93 -12.43
C SER A 115 2.51 4.61 -13.75
N GLU A 116 3.26 4.30 -14.81
CA GLU A 116 2.74 4.25 -16.19
C GLU A 116 2.33 2.81 -16.48
#